data_AF-A0A0R3S4R4-F1
#
_entry.id   AF-A0A0R3S4R4-F1
#
_cell.length_a   1.000
_cell.length_b   1.000
_cell.length_c   1.000
_cell.angle_alpha   90.00
_cell.angle_beta   90.00
_cell.angle_gamma   90.00
#
_symmetry.space_group_name_H-M   'P 1'
#
loop_
_entity.id
_entity.type
_entity.pdbx_description
1 polymer ?
#
loop_
_entity_poly.entity_id
_entity_poly.type
_entity_poly.pdbx_seq_one_letter_code
_entity_poly.pdbx_strand_id
1 'polypeptide(L)'
;MFTPCLGIIFQRVADKNITGHKLFQSFIQENSACFWNSNLVEAINSTKFVGYIKPSTLLVTSMNEQHIQTLRDAWTRQILKPAKGYRIETIGKHF
;
A
#
# COMPACT_ATOMS: atom_id res chain seq x y z
N MET A 1 8.30 8.52 19.76
CA MET A 1 7.77 7.29 19.11
C MET A 1 8.02 7.42 17.62
N PHE A 2 8.73 6.46 17.02
CA PHE A 2 8.90 6.40 15.57
C PHE A 2 7.59 5.88 14.96
N THR A 3 6.97 6.62 14.04
CA THR A 3 5.81 6.11 13.33
C THR A 3 6.29 5.13 12.26
N PRO A 4 5.78 3.89 12.22
CA PRO A 4 6.26 2.88 11.26
C PRO A 4 5.98 3.34 9.81
N CYS A 5 7.02 3.32 8.97
CA CYS A 5 6.89 3.54 7.54
C CYS A 5 6.97 2.21 6.78
N LEU A 6 6.19 2.10 5.71
CA LEU A 6 6.14 0.95 4.82
C LEU A 6 6.39 1.41 3.39
N GLY A 7 7.45 0.90 2.76
CA GLY A 7 7.70 1.09 1.34
C GLY A 7 7.06 -0.03 0.53
N ILE A 8 6.31 0.31 -0.51
CA ILE A 8 5.71 -0.63 -1.46
C ILE A 8 6.25 -0.31 -2.85
N ILE A 9 6.95 -1.27 -3.45
CA ILE A 9 7.51 -1.14 -4.79
C ILE A 9 6.49 -1.67 -5.79
N PHE A 10 6.10 -0.83 -6.74
CA PHE A 10 5.19 -1.21 -7.80
C PHE A 10 5.93 -1.41 -9.14
N GLN A 11 5.56 -2.44 -9.89
CA GLN A 11 5.88 -2.54 -11.31
C GLN A 11 4.77 -1.91 -12.11
N ARG A 12 5.11 -1.06 -13.09
CA ARG A 12 4.12 -0.52 -14.02
C ARG A 12 3.80 -1.55 -15.10
N VAL A 13 2.51 -1.82 -15.31
CA VAL A 13 2.02 -2.79 -16.32
C VAL A 13 1.27 -2.10 -17.47
N ALA A 14 0.78 -0.88 -17.26
CA ALA A 14 0.11 -0.06 -18.29
C ALA A 14 0.88 1.23 -18.59
N ASP A 15 0.76 1.77 -19.81
CA ASP A 15 1.52 2.93 -20.29
C ASP A 15 0.95 4.28 -19.82
N LYS A 16 0.65 4.38 -18.52
CA LYS A 16 0.16 5.62 -17.90
C LYS A 16 1.05 6.01 -16.75
N ASN A 17 1.74 7.14 -16.89
CA ASN A 17 2.49 7.74 -15.80
C ASN A 17 1.53 8.50 -14.88
N ILE A 18 1.39 8.06 -13.63
CA ILE A 18 0.56 8.75 -12.62
C ILE A 18 1.45 9.24 -11.49
N THR A 19 1.00 10.31 -10.82
CA THR A 19 1.68 10.83 -9.63
C THR A 19 1.59 9.82 -8.49
N GLY A 20 2.55 9.88 -7.55
CA GLY A 20 2.54 9.02 -6.35
C GLY A 20 1.23 9.12 -5.55
N HIS A 21 0.58 10.28 -5.54
CA HIS A 21 -0.69 10.44 -4.84
C HIS A 21 -1.85 9.74 -5.55
N LYS A 22 -1.88 9.73 -6.90
CA LYS A 22 -2.85 8.94 -7.67
C LYS A 22 -2.60 7.43 -7.52
N LEU A 23 -1.33 7.02 -7.45
CA LEU A 23 -0.95 5.63 -7.17
C LEU A 23 -1.48 5.19 -5.79
N PHE A 24 -1.29 6.02 -4.78
CA PHE A 24 -1.82 5.83 -3.43
C PHE A 24 -3.36 5.71 -3.43
N GLN A 25 -4.07 6.68 -4.02
CA GLN A 25 -5.54 6.66 -4.07
C GLN A 25 -6.08 5.39 -4.73
N SER A 26 -5.47 4.98 -5.84
CA SER A 26 -5.85 3.73 -6.51
C SER A 26 -5.57 2.51 -5.62
N PHE A 27 -4.42 2.45 -4.96
CA PHE A 27 -4.09 1.37 -4.02
C PHE A 27 -5.10 1.26 -2.87
N ILE A 28 -5.48 2.39 -2.26
CA ILE A 28 -6.50 2.42 -1.20
C ILE A 28 -7.84 1.94 -1.75
N GLN A 29 -8.29 2.47 -2.88
CA GLN A 29 -9.58 2.12 -3.48
C GLN A 29 -9.70 0.60 -3.79
N GLU A 30 -8.65 0.00 -4.36
CA GLU A 30 -8.65 -1.43 -4.72
C GLU A 30 -8.75 -2.34 -3.48
N ASN A 31 -8.23 -1.90 -2.34
CA ASN A 31 -8.21 -2.70 -1.11
C ASN A 31 -9.35 -2.36 -0.13
N SER A 32 -9.90 -1.13 -0.13
CA SER A 32 -11.07 -0.77 0.68
C SER A 32 -12.33 -1.52 0.25
N ALA A 33 -12.38 -2.01 -1.00
CA ALA A 33 -13.47 -2.86 -1.49
C ALA A 33 -13.42 -4.32 -0.98
N CYS A 34 -12.42 -4.69 -0.17
CA CYS A 34 -12.22 -6.04 0.36
C CYS A 34 -13.12 -6.34 1.56
N PHE A 35 -14.44 -6.33 1.36
CA PHE A 35 -15.45 -6.39 2.44
C PHE A 35 -15.39 -7.66 3.31
N TRP A 36 -14.76 -8.74 2.84
CA TRP A 36 -14.63 -9.99 3.58
C TRP A 36 -13.49 -9.97 4.62
N ASN A 37 -12.63 -8.95 4.62
CA ASN A 37 -11.54 -8.80 5.59
C ASN A 37 -11.58 -7.42 6.27
N SER A 38 -12.36 -7.33 7.35
CA SER A 38 -12.55 -6.09 8.12
C SER A 38 -11.22 -5.49 8.62
N ASN A 39 -10.29 -6.33 9.09
CA ASN A 39 -9.00 -5.89 9.60
C ASN A 39 -8.16 -5.23 8.50
N LEU A 40 -8.16 -5.80 7.30
CA LEU A 40 -7.47 -5.21 6.15
C LEU A 40 -8.13 -3.89 5.74
N VAL A 41 -9.46 -3.83 5.69
CA VAL A 41 -10.19 -2.60 5.34
C VAL A 41 -9.89 -1.48 6.35
N GLU A 42 -9.89 -1.78 7.65
CA GLU A 42 -9.52 -0.82 8.69
C GLU A 42 -8.07 -0.35 8.55
N ALA A 43 -7.13 -1.28 8.34
CA ALA A 43 -5.73 -0.96 8.12
C ALA A 43 -5.52 -0.05 6.89
N ILE A 44 -6.20 -0.36 5.78
CA ILE A 44 -6.16 0.44 4.55
C ILE A 44 -6.74 1.83 4.78
N ASN A 45 -7.90 1.94 5.42
CA ASN A 45 -8.54 3.23 5.69
C ASN A 45 -7.72 4.11 6.66
N SER A 46 -6.95 3.49 7.56
CA SER A 46 -6.03 4.17 8.46
C SER A 46 -4.67 4.50 7.81
N THR A 47 -4.39 3.99 6.62
CA THR A 47 -3.10 4.19 5.95
C THR A 47 -3.01 5.61 5.41
N LYS A 48 -1.87 6.28 5.64
CA LYS A 48 -1.58 7.64 5.21
C LYS A 48 -0.43 7.65 4.20
N PHE A 49 -0.52 8.55 3.24
CA PHE A 49 0.55 8.82 2.28
C PHE A 49 1.71 9.55 2.97
N VAL A 50 2.92 9.01 2.88
CA VAL A 50 4.15 9.66 3.37
C VAL A 50 4.88 10.31 2.20
N GLY A 51 4.98 9.62 1.08
CA GLY A 51 5.73 10.09 -0.06
C GLY A 51 5.81 9.08 -1.18
N TYR A 52 6.55 9.46 -2.21
CA TYR A 52 6.75 8.65 -3.39
C TYR A 52 8.15 8.88 -3.95
N ILE A 53 8.89 7.79 -4.14
CA ILE A 53 10.21 7.79 -4.73
C ILE A 53 10.09 7.23 -6.14
N LYS A 54 10.54 8.00 -7.12
CA LYS A 54 10.57 7.55 -8.53
C LYS A 54 11.50 6.33 -8.67
N PRO A 55 11.17 5.36 -9.54
CA PRO A 55 10.06 5.40 -10.50
C PRO A 55 8.72 4.84 -9.96
N SER A 56 8.68 4.18 -8.80
CA SER A 56 7.48 3.43 -8.42
C SER A 56 7.38 2.98 -6.96
N THR A 57 8.17 3.58 -6.06
CA THR A 57 8.12 3.23 -4.63
C THR A 57 7.18 4.17 -3.91
N LEU A 58 6.10 3.61 -3.36
CA LEU A 58 5.14 4.31 -2.53
C LEU A 58 5.53 4.17 -1.06
N LEU A 59 5.62 5.27 -0.33
CA LEU A 59 5.84 5.28 1.11
C LEU A 59 4.51 5.57 1.82
N VAL A 60 4.11 4.67 2.70
CA VAL A 60 2.89 4.80 3.50
C VAL A 60 3.17 4.60 4.99
N THR A 61 2.28 5.08 5.83
CA THR A 61 2.36 4.93 7.29
C THR A 61 0.98 4.72 7.90
N SER A 62 0.94 4.31 9.16
CA SER A 62 -0.26 4.28 9.99
C SER A 62 0.14 4.66 11.41
N MET A 63 -0.78 5.30 12.14
CA MET A 63 -0.56 5.60 13.55
C MET A 63 -0.56 4.33 14.43
N ASN A 64 -1.14 3.24 13.94
CA ASN A 64 -1.16 1.94 14.60
C ASN A 64 -0.20 0.98 13.89
N GLU A 65 0.82 0.52 14.60
CA GLU A 65 1.79 -0.49 14.11
C GLU A 65 1.11 -1.78 13.64
N GLN A 66 0.01 -2.17 14.29
CA GLN A 66 -0.74 -3.37 13.90
C GLN A 66 -1.36 -3.24 12.50
N HIS A 67 -1.71 -2.04 12.06
CA HIS A 67 -2.22 -1.82 10.70
C HIS A 67 -1.11 -2.03 9.67
N ILE A 68 0.11 -1.58 9.96
CA ILE A 68 1.26 -1.84 9.07
C ILE A 68 1.56 -3.33 9.00
N GLN A 69 1.47 -4.05 10.12
CA GLN A 69 1.63 -5.50 10.12
C GLN A 69 0.53 -6.20 9.32
N THR A 70 -0.72 -5.73 9.43
CA THR A 70 -1.85 -6.25 8.66
C THR A 70 -1.62 -6.12 7.16
N LEU A 71 -1.04 -5.01 6.69
CA LEU A 71 -0.67 -4.84 5.27
C LEU A 71 0.40 -5.86 4.83
N ARG A 72 1.41 -6.13 5.67
CA ARG A 72 2.45 -7.13 5.38
C ARG A 72 1.88 -8.55 5.33
N ASP A 73 1.01 -8.88 6.27
CA ASP A 73 0.36 -10.19 6.33
C ASP A 73 -0.56 -10.38 5.12
N ALA A 74 -1.29 -9.33 4.74
CA ALA A 74 -2.14 -9.33 3.55
C ALA A 74 -1.34 -9.56 2.27
N TRP A 75 -0.14 -8.97 2.16
CA TRP A 75 0.76 -9.24 1.04
C TRP A 75 1.29 -10.67 1.06
N THR A 76 1.75 -11.16 2.21
CA THR A 76 2.26 -12.54 2.37
C THR A 76 1.20 -13.57 1.98
N ARG A 77 -0.07 -13.30 2.32
CA ARG A 77 -1.22 -14.15 1.97
C ARG A 77 -1.75 -13.94 0.56
N GLN A 78 -1.14 -13.06 -0.25
CA GLN A 78 -1.57 -12.72 -1.61
C GLN A 78 -3.01 -12.17 -1.70
N ILE A 79 -3.47 -11.48 -0.65
CA ILE A 79 -4.80 -10.86 -0.60
C ILE A 79 -4.74 -9.35 -0.85
N LEU A 80 -3.57 -8.74 -0.69
CA LEU A 80 -3.35 -7.32 -0.93
C LEU A 80 -3.30 -7.04 -2.43
N LYS A 81 -4.19 -6.16 -2.90
CA LYS A 81 -4.30 -5.84 -4.32
C LYS A 81 -3.36 -4.70 -4.71
N PRO A 82 -2.77 -4.75 -5.92
CA PRO A 82 -2.01 -3.64 -6.45
C PRO A 82 -2.93 -2.47 -6.83
N ALA A 83 -2.36 -1.29 -7.03
CA ALA A 83 -3.04 -0.20 -7.71
C ALA A 83 -3.36 -0.58 -9.18
N LYS A 84 -4.40 0.04 -9.75
CA LYS A 84 -4.85 -0.26 -11.11
C LYS A 84 -3.77 0.02 -12.15
N GLY A 85 -3.44 -0.98 -12.96
CA GLY A 85 -2.38 -0.90 -13.97
C GLY A 85 -0.96 -1.14 -13.44
N TYR A 86 -0.84 -1.59 -12.19
CA TYR A 86 0.42 -1.93 -11.54
C TYR A 86 0.41 -3.37 -11.00
N ARG A 87 1.60 -3.88 -10.68
CA ARG A 87 1.82 -5.06 -9.83
C ARG A 87 2.60 -4.63 -8.60
N ILE A 88 2.38 -5.26 -7.45
CA ILE A 88 3.27 -5.09 -6.29
C ILE A 88 4.44 -6.04 -6.52
N GLU A 89 5.66 -5.51 -6.59
CA GLU A 89 6.88 -6.34 -6.68
C GLU A 89 7.34 -6.76 -5.29
N THR A 90 7.34 -5.81 -4.35
CA THR A 90 7.89 -6.04 -3.01
C THR A 90 7.30 -5.04 -2.02
N ILE A 91 7.15 -5.49 -0.78
CA ILE A 91 6.84 -4.66 0.38
C ILE A 91 8.01 -4.70 1.35
N GLY A 92 8.49 -3.51 1.73
CA GLY A 92 9.59 -3.34 2.66
C GLY A 92 9.28 -3.93 4.04
N LYS A 93 10.28 -4.56 4.65
CA LYS A 93 10.13 -5.09 6.01
C LYS A 93 10.29 -3.98 7.03
N HIS A 94 11.34 -3.14 6.96
CA HIS A 94 11.53 -1.94 7.80
C HIS A 94 12.24 -0.84 6.99
N PHE A 95 11.76 0.41 7.10
CA PHE A 95 12.42 1.64 6.65
C PHE A 95 12.50 2.61 7.82
#